data_AF-A0A2D9C749-F1
#
_entry.id   AF-A0A2D9C749-F1
#
_cell.length_a   1.000
_cell.length_b   1.000
_cell.length_c   1.000
_cell.angle_alpha   90.00
_cell.angle_beta   90.00
_cell.angle_gamma   90.00
#
_symmetry.space_group_name_H-M   'P 1'
#
loop_
_entity.id
_entity.type
_entity.pdbx_description
1 polymer ?
#
loop_
_entity_poly.entity_id
_entity_poly.type
_entity_poly.pdbx_seq_one_letter_code
_entity_poly.pdbx_strand_id
1 'polypeptide(L)'
;MSEDQKPNIVEYEPKYKNLTFSIGEKLHADFRIRLKYEGIGQGKFLRWVILQFVNQTSLLEQLIEEYKKDNGNLSKTREKKIRKEKEKTKKVRQSFSLSEEELGSIFDIIEIEMPDL
;
A
#
# COMPACT_ATOMS: atom_id res chain seq x y z
N MET A 1 -23.98 -43.22 -20.89
CA MET A 1 -24.49 -42.14 -20.03
C MET A 1 -24.64 -42.78 -18.66
N SER A 2 -23.97 -42.35 -17.60
CA SER A 2 -23.72 -40.96 -17.20
C SER A 2 -22.42 -40.85 -16.39
N GLU A 3 -21.80 -39.69 -16.49
CA GLU A 3 -20.49 -39.34 -15.93
C GLU A 3 -20.49 -39.34 -14.40
N ASP A 4 -19.48 -39.99 -13.82
CA ASP A 4 -19.09 -39.84 -12.42
C ASP A 4 -18.68 -38.38 -12.17
N GLN A 5 -19.59 -37.59 -11.61
CA GLN A 5 -19.28 -36.25 -11.12
C GLN A 5 -18.44 -36.37 -9.84
N LYS A 6 -17.12 -36.16 -9.98
CA LYS A 6 -16.22 -35.89 -8.85
C LYS A 6 -16.76 -34.71 -8.04
N PRO A 7 -16.64 -34.72 -6.69
CA PRO A 7 -17.04 -33.59 -5.89
C PRO A 7 -16.24 -32.37 -6.29
N ASN A 8 -16.95 -31.29 -6.62
CA ASN A 8 -16.39 -29.97 -6.85
C ASN A 8 -15.79 -29.47 -5.52
N ILE A 9 -14.49 -29.65 -5.33
CA ILE A 9 -13.77 -29.11 -4.19
C ILE A 9 -13.66 -27.61 -4.47
N VAL A 10 -14.59 -26.83 -3.93
CA VAL A 10 -14.49 -25.37 -3.96
C VAL A 10 -13.27 -25.00 -3.13
N GLU A 11 -12.20 -24.61 -3.82
CA GLU A 11 -10.95 -24.17 -3.20
C GLU A 11 -11.25 -22.92 -2.35
N TYR A 12 -11.10 -23.04 -1.03
CA TYR A 12 -11.32 -21.92 -0.12
C TYR A 12 -10.26 -20.85 -0.38
N GLU A 13 -10.62 -19.76 -1.04
CA GLU A 13 -9.79 -18.56 -1.08
C GLU A 13 -9.96 -17.79 0.25
N PRO A 14 -8.98 -17.79 1.17
CA PRO A 14 -9.10 -16.98 2.36
C PRO A 14 -9.13 -15.49 1.96
N LYS A 15 -10.27 -14.85 2.20
CA LYS A 15 -10.54 -13.41 2.00
C LYS A 15 -9.52 -12.47 2.69
N TYR A 16 -8.72 -13.01 3.63
CA TYR A 16 -7.70 -12.27 4.36
C TYR A 16 -6.37 -13.05 4.39
N LYS A 17 -5.26 -12.33 4.26
CA LYS A 17 -3.91 -12.85 4.45
C LYS A 17 -3.36 -12.40 5.81
N ASN A 18 -2.67 -13.31 6.50
CA ASN A 18 -2.00 -13.01 7.76
C ASN A 18 -0.58 -12.49 7.50
N LEU A 19 -0.18 -11.45 8.22
CA LEU A 19 1.19 -10.93 8.21
C LEU A 19 1.80 -11.17 9.59
N THR A 20 2.89 -11.95 9.62
CA THR A 20 3.63 -12.28 10.85
C THR A 20 5.07 -11.84 10.71
N PHE A 21 5.58 -11.12 11.71
CA PHE A 21 6.97 -10.71 11.80
C PHE A 21 7.39 -10.63 13.27
N SER A 22 8.70 -10.77 13.51
CA SER A 22 9.28 -10.70 14.85
C SER A 22 9.98 -9.38 15.05
N ILE A 23 9.90 -8.83 16.26
CA ILE A 23 10.65 -7.66 16.71
C ILE A 23 11.29 -7.95 18.07
N GLY A 24 12.35 -7.22 18.41
CA GLY A 24 13.01 -7.38 19.71
C GLY A 24 12.07 -7.09 20.87
N GLU A 25 12.26 -7.80 21.99
CA GLU A 25 11.35 -7.74 23.15
C GLU A 25 11.18 -6.33 23.71
N LYS A 26 12.30 -5.59 23.87
CA LYS A 26 12.28 -4.19 24.31
C LYS A 26 11.46 -3.31 23.35
N LEU A 27 11.69 -3.43 22.05
CA LEU A 27 10.97 -2.67 21.03
C LEU A 27 9.47 -2.99 21.06
N HIS A 28 9.09 -4.25 21.28
CA HIS A 28 7.69 -4.63 21.43
C HIS A 28 7.04 -3.98 22.67
N ALA A 29 7.77 -3.93 23.79
CA ALA A 29 7.29 -3.28 25.02
C ALA A 29 7.08 -1.77 24.79
N ASP A 30 8.09 -1.09 24.24
CA ASP A 30 8.05 0.34 23.93
C ASP A 30 6.91 0.67 22.95
N PHE A 31 6.74 -0.15 21.91
CA PHE A 31 5.65 -0.04 20.95
C PHE A 31 4.28 -0.16 21.62
N ARG A 32 4.08 -1.13 22.51
CA ARG A 32 2.80 -1.27 23.25
C ARG A 32 2.51 -0.08 24.16
N ILE A 33 3.52 0.44 24.84
CA ILE A 33 3.36 1.63 25.69
C ILE A 33 2.91 2.81 24.84
N ARG A 34 3.57 3.04 23.70
CA ARG A 34 3.20 4.15 22.81
C ARG A 34 1.78 4.02 22.27
N LEU A 35 1.40 2.83 21.83
CA LEU A 35 0.04 2.56 21.37
C LEU A 35 -1.01 2.81 22.44
N LYS A 36 -0.73 2.43 23.69
CA LYS A 36 -1.61 2.69 24.83
C LYS A 36 -1.78 4.19 25.08
N TYR A 37 -0.70 4.97 24.98
CA TYR A 37 -0.74 6.42 25.11
C TYR A 37 -1.63 7.07 24.03
N GLU A 38 -1.55 6.58 22.79
CA GLU A 38 -2.38 7.07 21.68
C GLU A 38 -3.81 6.49 21.65
N GLY A 39 -4.12 5.50 22.51
CA GLY A 39 -5.41 4.83 22.53
C GLY A 39 -5.70 3.95 21.31
N ILE A 40 -4.67 3.45 20.63
CA ILE A 40 -4.79 2.66 19.38
C ILE A 40 -4.32 1.22 19.60
N GLY A 41 -5.07 0.24 19.09
CA GLY A 41 -4.66 -1.16 19.13
C GLY A 41 -3.60 -1.52 18.07
N GLN A 42 -2.72 -2.50 18.35
CA GLN A 42 -1.62 -2.93 17.46
C GLN A 42 -2.09 -3.19 16.02
N GLY A 43 -3.13 -4.01 15.85
CA GLY A 43 -3.65 -4.34 14.52
C GLY A 43 -4.28 -3.15 13.81
N LYS A 44 -4.85 -2.17 14.53
CA LYS A 44 -5.41 -0.94 13.93
C LYS A 44 -4.28 -0.05 13.44
N PHE A 45 -3.25 0.13 14.26
CA PHE A 45 -2.05 0.88 13.88
C PHE A 45 -1.36 0.29 12.65
N LEU A 46 -1.06 -1.01 12.66
CA LEU A 46 -0.35 -1.65 11.54
C LEU A 46 -1.14 -1.58 10.23
N ARG A 47 -2.46 -1.84 10.26
CA ARG A 47 -3.31 -1.70 9.07
C ARG A 47 -3.35 -0.26 8.56
N TRP A 48 -3.42 0.72 9.46
CA TRP A 48 -3.41 2.13 9.08
C TRP A 48 -2.08 2.52 8.44
N VAL A 49 -0.93 2.13 9.01
CA VAL A 49 0.39 2.40 8.43
C VAL A 49 0.54 1.75 7.06
N ILE A 50 0.10 0.50 6.88
CA ILE A 50 0.12 -0.19 5.59
C ILE A 50 -0.72 0.59 4.56
N LEU A 51 -1.92 1.02 4.94
CA LEU A 51 -2.78 1.82 4.06
C LEU A 51 -2.12 3.15 3.67
N GLN A 52 -1.54 3.87 4.64
CA GLN A 52 -0.84 5.14 4.37
C GLN A 52 0.39 4.95 3.47
N PHE A 53 1.08 3.81 3.60
CA PHE A 53 2.21 3.45 2.74
C PHE A 53 1.75 3.13 1.31
N VAL A 54 0.69 2.34 1.15
CA VAL A 54 0.10 2.03 -0.17
C VAL A 54 -0.42 3.28 -0.87
N ASN A 55 -1.03 4.20 -0.11
CA ASN A 55 -1.57 5.46 -0.61
C ASN A 55 -0.49 6.52 -0.89
N GLN A 56 0.80 6.21 -0.70
CA GLN A 56 1.93 7.11 -0.99
C GLN A 56 1.78 8.51 -0.38
N THR A 57 1.30 8.57 0.86
CA THR A 57 1.18 9.85 1.57
C THR A 57 2.56 10.48 1.78
N SER A 58 2.63 11.81 1.69
CA SER A 58 3.90 12.57 1.73
C SER A 58 4.76 12.24 2.96
N LEU A 59 4.12 12.04 4.12
CA LEU A 59 4.79 11.66 5.36
C LEU A 59 5.48 10.29 5.25
N LEU A 60 4.76 9.29 4.73
CA LEU A 60 5.31 7.94 4.57
C LEU A 60 6.38 7.90 3.49
N GLU A 61 6.24 8.68 2.41
CA GLU A 61 7.29 8.79 1.40
C GLU A 61 8.60 9.35 1.98
N GLN A 62 8.52 10.38 2.81
CA GLN A 62 9.68 10.97 3.49
C GLN A 62 10.34 9.95 4.43
N LEU A 63 9.53 9.27 5.26
CA LEU A 63 10.01 8.24 6.17
C LEU A 63 10.74 7.10 5.44
N ILE A 64 10.24 6.70 4.27
CA ILE A 64 10.84 5.65 3.45
C ILE A 64 12.14 6.13 2.79
N GLU A 65 12.21 7.40 2.42
CA GLU A 65 13.45 7.99 1.88
C GLU A 65 14.55 8.06 2.96
N GLU A 66 14.19 8.44 4.19
CA GLU A 66 15.09 8.39 5.35
C GLU A 66 15.57 6.96 5.62
N TYR A 67 14.63 6.00 5.69
CA TYR A 67 14.98 4.59 5.85
C TYR A 67 15.98 4.10 4.79
N LYS A 68 15.82 4.49 3.53
CA LYS A 68 16.72 4.10 2.44
C LYS A 68 18.10 4.74 2.54
N LYS A 69 18.20 5.97 3.05
CA LYS A 69 19.47 6.66 3.32
C LYS A 69 20.23 5.94 4.44
N ASP A 70 19.54 5.63 5.53
CA ASP A 70 20.15 5.02 6.71
C ASP A 70 20.59 3.57 6.46
N ASN A 71 19.87 2.86 5.59
CA ASN A 71 20.14 1.45 5.28
C ASN A 71 20.89 1.24 3.96
N GLY A 72 21.46 2.29 3.35
CA GLY A 72 22.40 2.21 2.22
C GLY A 72 21.91 1.53 0.94
N ASN A 73 20.60 1.26 0.82
CA ASN A 73 20.05 0.30 -0.15
C ASN A 73 19.60 0.89 -1.49
N LEU A 74 19.96 2.13 -1.80
CA LEU A 74 19.82 2.69 -3.14
C LEU A 74 21.19 3.02 -3.72
N SER A 75 21.60 2.30 -4.77
CA SER A 75 22.68 2.79 -5.61
C SER A 75 22.27 4.17 -6.15
N LYS A 76 23.21 5.12 -6.17
CA LYS A 76 22.98 6.52 -6.62
C LYS A 76 22.28 6.60 -8.00
N THR A 77 22.41 5.55 -8.81
CA THR A 77 21.76 5.40 -10.12
C THR A 77 20.26 5.09 -10.00
N ARG A 78 19.86 4.24 -9.06
CA ARG A 78 18.45 3.88 -8.82
C ARG A 78 17.68 5.05 -8.20
N GLU A 79 18.32 5.78 -7.30
CA GLU A 79 17.77 7.02 -6.71
C GLU A 79 17.49 8.09 -7.78
N LYS A 80 18.45 8.33 -8.69
CA LYS A 80 18.26 9.23 -9.84
C LYS A 80 17.14 8.79 -10.78
N LYS A 81 16.96 7.48 -10.98
CA LYS A 81 15.88 6.94 -11.83
C LYS A 81 14.51 7.18 -11.19
N ILE A 82 14.37 6.86 -9.90
CA ILE A 82 13.13 7.08 -9.14
C ILE A 82 12.77 8.57 -9.13
N ARG A 83 13.74 9.45 -8.89
CA ARG A 83 13.50 10.90 -8.91
C ARG A 83 13.01 11.39 -10.28
N LYS A 84 13.64 10.93 -11.36
CA LYS A 84 13.22 11.25 -12.74
C LYS A 84 11.81 10.71 -13.06
N GLU A 85 11.47 9.52 -12.58
CA GLU A 85 10.13 8.94 -12.77
C GLU A 85 9.08 9.73 -11.98
N LYS A 86 9.35 10.09 -10.72
CA LYS A 86 8.46 10.96 -9.93
C LYS A 86 8.24 12.33 -10.57
N GLU A 87 9.30 12.95 -11.10
CA GLU A 87 9.20 14.22 -11.83
C GLU A 87 8.39 14.09 -13.13
N LYS A 88 8.56 12.98 -13.86
CA LYS A 88 7.74 12.68 -15.04
C LYS A 88 6.28 12.48 -14.67
N THR A 89 5.98 11.69 -13.64
CA THR A 89 4.61 11.48 -13.15
C THR A 89 3.97 12.80 -12.72
N LYS A 90 4.71 13.66 -12.01
CA LYS A 90 4.23 14.99 -11.63
C LYS A 90 3.92 15.87 -12.84
N LYS A 91 4.81 15.88 -13.85
CA LYS A 91 4.59 16.61 -15.11
C LYS A 91 3.42 16.07 -15.91
N VAL A 92 3.24 14.75 -15.95
CA VAL A 92 2.11 14.09 -16.61
C VAL A 92 0.81 14.47 -15.90
N ARG A 93 0.74 14.37 -14.56
CA ARG A 93 -0.45 14.80 -13.80
C ARG A 93 -0.78 16.27 -14.03
N GLN A 94 0.24 17.14 -14.09
CA GLN A 94 0.08 18.55 -14.42
C GLN A 94 -0.37 18.79 -15.87
N SER A 95 0.13 18.01 -16.84
CA SER A 95 -0.23 18.18 -18.26
C SER A 95 -1.61 17.65 -18.60
N PHE A 96 -2.11 16.67 -17.84
CA PHE A 96 -3.46 16.14 -17.99
C PHE A 96 -4.49 16.86 -17.09
N SER A 97 -4.10 17.92 -16.36
CA SER A 97 -4.92 18.61 -15.34
C SER A 97 -5.64 17.63 -14.40
N LEU A 98 -5.10 16.44 -14.13
CA LEU A 98 -5.79 15.44 -13.30
C LEU A 98 -5.66 15.88 -11.84
N SER A 99 -6.56 16.74 -11.39
CA SER A 99 -6.83 16.92 -9.97
C SER A 99 -7.37 15.60 -9.40
N GLU A 100 -7.18 15.35 -8.10
CA GLU A 100 -7.71 14.13 -7.46
C GLU A 100 -9.25 14.04 -7.62
N GLU A 101 -9.92 15.18 -7.80
CA GLU A 101 -11.36 15.32 -8.02
C GLU A 101 -11.78 14.92 -9.46
N GLU A 102 -11.00 15.30 -10.49
CA GLU A 102 -11.26 14.91 -11.88
C GLU A 102 -10.90 13.44 -12.16
N LEU A 103 -9.92 12.90 -11.42
CA LEU A 103 -9.53 11.49 -11.53
C LEU A 103 -10.64 10.55 -11.03
N GLY A 104 -11.34 10.94 -9.96
CA GLY A 104 -12.55 10.24 -9.51
C GLY A 104 -13.67 10.29 -10.55
N SER A 105 -13.88 11.45 -11.17
CA SER A 105 -14.89 11.62 -12.23
C SER A 105 -14.59 10.77 -13.49
N ILE A 106 -13.32 10.54 -13.83
CA ILE A 106 -12.91 9.68 -14.94
C ILE A 106 -13.18 8.21 -14.62
N PHE A 107 -12.92 7.77 -13.38
CA PHE A 107 -13.23 6.39 -12.99
C PHE A 107 -14.73 6.14 -12.90
N ASP A 108 -15.52 7.12 -12.46
CA ASP A 108 -16.99 7.03 -12.47
C ASP A 108 -17.54 6.86 -13.91
N ILE A 109 -16.97 7.57 -14.89
CA ILE A 109 -17.36 7.42 -16.31
C ILE A 109 -16.94 6.06 -16.88
N ILE A 110 -15.73 5.58 -16.53
CA ILE A 110 -15.23 4.28 -16.97
C ILE A 110 -16.05 3.13 -16.36
N GLU A 111 -16.47 3.24 -15.09
CA GLU A 111 -17.35 2.27 -14.43
C GLU A 111 -18.76 2.23 -15.06
N ILE A 112 -19.27 3.37 -15.53
CA ILE A 112 -20.55 3.43 -16.26
C ILE A 112 -20.46 2.75 -17.63
N GLU A 113 -19.33 2.90 -18.34
CA GLU A 113 -19.15 2.33 -19.68
C GLU A 113 -18.71 0.85 -19.67
N MET A 114 -18.07 0.39 -18.59
CA MET A 114 -17.61 -0.99 -18.42
C MET A 114 -17.95 -1.54 -17.03
N PRO A 115 -19.23 -1.89 -16.78
CA PRO A 115 -19.69 -2.31 -15.44
C PRO A 115 -19.17 -3.69 -14.97
N ASP A 116 -18.45 -4.43 -15.82
CA ASP A 116 -17.98 -5.81 -15.57
C ASP A 116 -16.46 -5.92 -15.31
N LEU A 117 -15.75 -4.83 -15.00
CA LEU A 117 -14.32 -4.85 -14.67
C LEU A 117 -14.04 -5.12 -13.18
#